data_AF-X1TUR0-F1
#
_entry.id   AF-X1TUR0-F1
#
_cell.length_a   1.000
_cell.length_b   1.000
_cell.length_c   1.000
_cell.angle_alpha   90.00
_cell.angle_beta   90.00
_cell.angle_gamma   90.00
#
_symmetry.space_group_name_H-M   'P 1'
#
loop_
_entity.id
_entity.type
_entity.pdbx_description
1 polymer ?
#
loop_
_entity_poly.entity_id
_entity_poly.type
_entity_poly.pdbx_seq_one_letter_code
_entity_poly.pdbx_strand_id
1 'polypeptide(L)'
;YRESSVLAAGVRLGVPVTVHVGIGQDIIHEHPNFDGAATGAASYTDFLIFTKSISKLENGVYLNIGSAVMGPEVYLKALAMARNVAHQEGEKISQFLTAVFDLPDLSADQSREPPKTDPRYYFRPYKTVLVRTVAGGGESFYIQGEHRLTVPALYDAIMAEDRG
;
A
#
# COMPACT_ATOMS: atom_id res chain seq x y z
N TYR A 1 -19.79 -18.02 -2.09
CA TYR A 1 -18.82 -17.10 -1.45
C TYR A 1 -17.39 -17.24 -1.96
N ARG A 2 -16.87 -18.45 -2.24
CA ARG A 2 -15.49 -18.62 -2.74
C ARG A 2 -15.22 -17.88 -4.06
N GLU A 3 -16.18 -17.91 -4.99
CA GLU A 3 -16.13 -17.23 -6.30
C GLU A 3 -15.92 -15.71 -6.19
N SER A 4 -16.40 -15.08 -5.11
CA SER A 4 -16.37 -13.62 -4.90
C SER A 4 -15.37 -13.16 -3.83
N SER A 5 -14.50 -14.05 -3.35
CA SER A 5 -13.54 -13.75 -2.27
C SER A 5 -12.15 -13.40 -2.83
N VAL A 6 -11.65 -12.21 -2.50
CA VAL A 6 -10.29 -11.77 -2.87
C VAL A 6 -9.22 -12.70 -2.27
N LEU A 7 -9.38 -13.12 -1.02
CA LEU A 7 -8.49 -14.08 -0.36
C LEU A 7 -8.45 -15.42 -1.11
N ALA A 8 -9.62 -15.96 -1.47
CA ALA A 8 -9.68 -17.22 -2.22
C ALA A 8 -9.13 -17.08 -3.64
N ALA A 9 -9.29 -15.92 -4.28
CA ALA A 9 -8.69 -15.62 -5.58
C ALA A 9 -7.17 -15.56 -5.50
N GLY A 10 -6.60 -14.91 -4.47
CA GLY A 10 -5.16 -14.85 -4.23
C GLY A 10 -4.55 -16.25 -4.11
N VAL A 11 -5.15 -17.12 -3.28
CA VAL A 11 -4.72 -18.53 -3.16
C VAL A 11 -4.77 -19.26 -4.49
N ARG A 12 -5.86 -19.12 -5.25
CA ARG A 12 -6.03 -19.79 -6.55
C ARG A 12 -5.00 -19.32 -7.59
N LEU A 13 -4.64 -18.05 -7.56
CA LEU A 13 -3.71 -17.43 -8.51
C LEU A 13 -2.25 -17.47 -8.05
N GLY A 14 -1.97 -17.98 -6.85
CA GLY A 14 -0.62 -17.94 -6.26
C GLY A 14 -0.14 -16.52 -5.95
N VAL A 15 -1.07 -15.56 -5.79
CA VAL A 15 -0.76 -14.17 -5.43
C VAL A 15 -0.87 -14.02 -3.91
N PRO A 16 0.21 -13.60 -3.22
CA PRO A 16 0.15 -13.39 -1.78
C PRO A 16 -0.90 -12.37 -1.37
N VAL A 17 -1.73 -12.72 -0.39
CA VAL A 17 -2.66 -11.81 0.28
C VAL A 17 -2.29 -11.81 1.75
N THR A 18 -2.11 -10.62 2.32
CA THR A 18 -1.62 -10.43 3.68
C THR A 18 -2.59 -9.57 4.48
N VAL A 19 -2.65 -9.80 5.78
CA VAL A 19 -3.49 -9.09 6.74
C VAL A 19 -2.61 -8.51 7.83
N HIS A 20 -2.67 -7.20 8.01
CA HIS A 20 -1.87 -6.49 9.02
C HIS A 20 -2.79 -5.96 10.11
N VAL A 21 -2.70 -6.59 11.29
CA VAL A 21 -3.60 -6.33 12.42
C VAL A 21 -3.09 -5.16 13.24
N GLY A 22 -3.96 -4.18 13.47
CA GLY A 22 -3.74 -3.09 14.41
C GLY A 22 -4.45 -3.38 15.73
N ILE A 23 -3.70 -3.57 16.83
CA ILE A 23 -4.31 -3.78 18.15
C ILE A 23 -5.26 -2.63 18.48
N GLY A 24 -6.51 -2.97 18.80
CA GLY A 24 -7.59 -2.01 19.06
C GLY A 24 -8.31 -1.46 17.83
N GLN A 25 -7.94 -1.87 16.61
CA GLN A 25 -8.66 -1.50 15.37
C GLN A 25 -9.68 -2.55 14.95
N ASP A 26 -9.36 -3.83 15.15
CA ASP A 26 -10.23 -4.93 14.74
C ASP A 26 -11.18 -5.35 15.88
N ILE A 27 -12.44 -5.62 15.54
CA ILE A 27 -13.50 -6.04 16.48
C ILE A 27 -13.13 -7.36 17.20
N ILE A 28 -12.32 -8.21 16.56
CA ILE A 28 -11.95 -9.53 17.11
C ILE A 28 -11.15 -9.42 18.42
N HIS A 29 -10.51 -8.29 18.69
CA HIS A 29 -9.73 -8.04 19.90
C HIS A 29 -10.57 -8.12 21.18
N GLU A 30 -11.89 -7.92 21.09
CA GLU A 30 -12.81 -7.97 22.22
C GLU A 30 -13.29 -9.39 22.55
N HIS A 31 -13.02 -10.37 21.68
CA HIS A 31 -13.55 -11.71 21.83
C HIS A 31 -12.76 -12.50 22.89
N PRO A 32 -13.41 -13.29 23.78
CA PRO A 32 -12.73 -14.00 24.87
C PRO A 32 -11.65 -15.01 24.46
N ASN A 33 -11.67 -15.45 23.20
CA ASN A 33 -10.67 -16.39 22.65
C ASN A 33 -9.55 -15.68 21.88
N PHE A 34 -9.48 -14.35 21.91
CA PHE A 34 -8.44 -13.60 21.23
C PHE A 34 -7.07 -13.90 21.85
N ASP A 35 -6.14 -14.36 21.01
CA ASP A 35 -4.76 -14.62 21.39
C ASP A 35 -3.85 -13.58 20.73
N GLY A 36 -3.43 -12.59 21.52
CA GLY A 36 -2.55 -11.52 21.04
C GLY A 36 -1.18 -12.00 20.58
N ALA A 37 -0.66 -13.10 21.16
CA ALA A 37 0.62 -13.66 20.74
C ALA A 37 0.49 -14.32 19.35
N ALA A 38 -0.55 -15.12 19.16
CA ALA A 38 -0.84 -15.75 17.87
C ALA A 38 -1.13 -14.70 16.79
N THR A 39 -1.94 -13.68 17.10
CA THR A 39 -2.25 -12.59 16.18
C THR A 39 -1.02 -11.76 15.82
N GLY A 40 -0.18 -11.42 16.80
CA GLY A 40 1.08 -10.71 16.55
C GLY A 40 2.02 -11.51 15.66
N ALA A 41 2.17 -12.82 15.92
CA ALA A 41 2.97 -13.71 15.10
C ALA A 41 2.46 -13.78 13.65
N ALA A 42 1.14 -14.00 13.46
CA ALA A 42 0.53 -14.06 12.14
C ALA A 42 0.68 -12.74 11.36
N SER A 43 0.37 -11.61 12.01
CA SER A 43 0.49 -10.29 11.37
C SER A 43 1.94 -9.95 11.00
N TYR A 44 2.92 -10.38 11.80
CA TYR A 44 4.33 -10.17 11.48
C TYR A 44 4.82 -11.09 10.36
N THR A 45 4.37 -12.35 10.33
CA THR A 45 4.62 -13.24 9.18
C THR A 45 4.08 -12.62 7.89
N ASP A 46 2.87 -12.10 7.90
CA ASP A 46 2.26 -11.40 6.77
C ASP A 46 3.05 -10.13 6.40
N PHE A 47 3.54 -9.37 7.38
CA PHE A 47 4.43 -8.23 7.13
C PHE A 47 5.71 -8.64 6.40
N LEU A 48 6.33 -9.77 6.75
CA LEU A 48 7.51 -10.27 6.06
C LEU A 48 7.20 -10.78 4.64
N ILE A 49 6.06 -11.44 4.44
CA ILE A 49 5.59 -11.85 3.09
C ILE A 49 5.39 -10.62 2.21
N PHE A 50 4.70 -9.59 2.71
CA PHE A 50 4.52 -8.34 2.01
C PHE A 50 5.87 -7.63 1.73
N THR A 51 6.78 -7.61 2.71
CA THR A 51 8.13 -7.05 2.54
C THR A 51 8.90 -7.77 1.44
N LYS A 52 8.75 -9.10 1.31
CA LYS A 52 9.35 -9.85 0.21
C LYS A 52 8.76 -9.45 -1.15
N SER A 53 7.45 -9.18 -1.24
CA SER A 53 6.85 -8.62 -2.45
C SER A 53 7.41 -7.23 -2.78
N ILE A 54 7.56 -6.37 -1.77
CA ILE A 54 8.15 -5.02 -1.93
C ILE A 54 9.62 -5.06 -2.36
N SER A 55 10.38 -6.11 -2.04
CA SER A 55 11.75 -6.27 -2.56
C SER A 55 11.84 -6.34 -4.09
N LYS A 56 10.71 -6.60 -4.77
CA LYS A 56 10.60 -6.65 -6.23
C LYS A 56 9.95 -5.39 -6.82
N LEU A 57 9.87 -4.30 -6.05
CA LEU A 57 9.14 -3.10 -6.46
C LEU A 57 9.88 -2.27 -7.53
N GLU A 58 11.18 -2.50 -7.77
CA GLU A 58 11.88 -1.78 -8.84
C GLU A 58 11.22 -2.06 -10.21
N ASN A 59 10.91 -1.00 -10.93
CA ASN A 59 10.08 -0.95 -12.14
C ASN A 59 8.63 -1.46 -11.96
N GLY A 60 8.16 -1.53 -10.71
CA GLY A 60 6.83 -1.99 -10.35
C GLY A 60 5.87 -0.85 -9.99
N VAL A 61 4.71 -1.24 -9.48
CA VAL A 61 3.63 -0.34 -9.08
C VAL A 61 3.18 -0.67 -7.65
N TYR A 62 3.01 0.36 -6.82
CA TYR A 62 2.36 0.27 -5.52
C TYR A 62 1.09 1.14 -5.47
N LEU A 63 -0.05 0.53 -5.15
CA LEU A 63 -1.33 1.22 -5.04
C LEU A 63 -1.79 1.25 -3.58
N ASN A 64 -2.00 2.44 -3.03
CA ASN A 64 -2.62 2.65 -1.73
C ASN A 64 -4.10 3.01 -1.93
N ILE A 65 -4.99 2.02 -1.77
CA ILE A 65 -6.43 2.17 -1.99
C ILE A 65 -7.12 2.27 -0.62
N GLY A 66 -7.57 3.46 -0.25
CA GLY A 66 -8.43 3.68 0.92
C GLY A 66 -7.80 3.57 2.31
N SER A 67 -6.47 3.40 2.41
CA SER A 67 -5.80 3.35 3.70
C SER A 67 -5.11 4.67 4.04
N ALA A 68 -5.62 5.36 5.07
CA ALA A 68 -5.06 6.62 5.56
C ALA A 68 -3.94 6.43 6.60
N VAL A 69 -3.80 5.24 7.20
CA VAL A 69 -2.85 4.98 8.29
C VAL A 69 -2.10 3.68 8.10
N MET A 70 -2.77 2.53 8.19
CA MET A 70 -2.10 1.22 8.21
C MET A 70 -1.28 0.94 6.94
N GLY A 71 -1.88 1.13 5.76
CA GLY A 71 -1.25 0.89 4.46
C GLY A 71 0.05 1.68 4.28
N PRO A 72 0.03 3.03 4.39
CA PRO A 72 1.25 3.83 4.29
C PRO A 72 2.32 3.47 5.33
N GLU A 73 1.93 3.18 6.57
CA GLU A 73 2.88 2.88 7.65
C GLU A 73 3.52 1.50 7.46
N VAL A 74 2.76 0.48 7.06
CA VAL A 74 3.26 -0.86 6.72
C VAL A 74 4.18 -0.79 5.49
N TYR A 75 3.71 -0.15 4.41
CA TYR A 75 4.48 0.04 3.17
C TYR A 75 5.81 0.72 3.41
N LEU A 76 5.84 1.82 4.17
CA LEU A 76 7.08 2.56 4.40
C LEU A 76 8.14 1.70 5.12
N LYS A 77 7.72 0.81 6.02
CA LYS A 77 8.62 -0.03 6.82
C LYS A 77 9.12 -1.21 5.97
N ALA A 78 8.22 -1.81 5.20
CA ALA A 78 8.56 -2.82 4.21
C ALA A 78 9.56 -2.29 3.17
N LEU A 79 9.31 -1.09 2.62
CA LEU A 79 10.19 -0.46 1.63
C LEU A 79 11.55 -0.11 2.22
N ALA A 80 11.59 0.40 3.47
CA ALA A 80 12.85 0.68 4.15
C ALA A 80 13.67 -0.60 4.34
N MET A 81 13.05 -1.70 4.78
CA MET A 81 13.71 -3.01 4.89
C MET A 81 14.22 -3.52 3.54
N ALA A 82 13.38 -3.46 2.51
CA ALA A 82 13.74 -3.88 1.16
C ALA A 82 14.92 -3.08 0.59
N ARG A 83 14.90 -1.75 0.73
CA ARG A 83 15.99 -0.87 0.28
C ARG A 83 17.29 -1.13 1.04
N ASN A 84 17.22 -1.42 2.33
CA ASN A 84 18.40 -1.73 3.13
C ASN A 84 19.09 -3.02 2.65
N VAL A 85 18.32 -4.05 2.32
CA VAL A 85 18.87 -5.30 1.75
C VAL A 85 19.41 -5.07 0.35
N ALA A 86 18.62 -4.44 -0.53
CA ALA A 86 19.05 -4.14 -1.90
C ALA A 86 20.38 -3.35 -1.92
N HIS A 87 20.53 -2.36 -1.04
CA HIS A 87 21.77 -1.59 -0.94
C HIS A 87 22.98 -2.45 -0.53
N GLN A 88 22.80 -3.44 0.35
CA GLN A 88 23.87 -4.36 0.75
C GLN A 88 24.30 -5.27 -0.41
N GLU A 89 23.38 -5.54 -1.35
CA GLU A 89 23.61 -6.37 -2.55
C GLU A 89 24.08 -5.54 -3.77
N GLY A 90 24.25 -4.22 -3.62
CA GLY A 90 24.62 -3.32 -4.72
C GLY A 90 23.46 -2.98 -5.66
N GLU A 91 22.23 -3.32 -5.29
CA GLU A 91 21.00 -3.03 -6.01
C GLU A 91 20.32 -1.75 -5.48
N LYS A 92 19.30 -1.26 -6.21
CA LYS A 92 18.52 -0.08 -5.83
C LYS A 92 17.03 -0.31 -6.09
N ILE A 93 16.21 0.16 -5.15
CA ILE A 93 14.74 0.24 -5.31
C ILE A 93 14.35 1.72 -5.29
N SER A 94 14.29 2.34 -6.46
CA SER A 94 13.97 3.75 -6.64
C SER A 94 13.13 4.09 -7.86
N GLN A 95 13.10 3.29 -8.92
CA GLN A 95 12.31 3.59 -10.12
C GLN A 95 11.03 2.80 -10.09
N PHE A 96 9.96 3.38 -9.53
CA PHE A 96 8.66 2.72 -9.48
C PHE A 96 7.53 3.75 -9.46
N LEU A 97 6.33 3.26 -9.76
CA LEU A 97 5.11 4.05 -9.72
C LEU A 97 4.39 3.84 -8.40
N THR A 98 3.89 4.92 -7.82
CA THR A 98 2.94 4.85 -6.71
C THR A 98 1.65 5.55 -7.05
N ALA A 99 0.55 5.11 -6.46
CA ALA A 99 -0.69 5.84 -6.55
C ALA A 99 -1.50 5.76 -5.26
N VAL A 100 -2.19 6.85 -4.93
CA VAL A 100 -3.13 6.91 -3.80
C VAL A 100 -4.52 7.15 -4.36
N PHE A 101 -5.48 6.30 -3.97
CA PHE A 101 -6.89 6.41 -4.31
C PHE A 101 -7.66 6.78 -3.05
N ASP A 102 -8.14 8.02 -2.98
CA ASP A 102 -8.85 8.51 -1.79
C ASP A 102 -9.75 9.72 -2.12
N LEU A 103 -10.53 10.18 -1.14
CA LEU A 103 -11.49 11.27 -1.26
C LEU A 103 -10.95 12.68 -0.95
N PRO A 104 -10.02 12.87 0.02
CA PRO A 104 -9.58 14.21 0.41
C PRO A 104 -9.10 15.05 -0.78
N ASP A 105 -9.43 16.34 -0.80
CA ASP A 105 -8.86 17.26 -1.77
C ASP A 105 -7.43 17.64 -1.33
N LEU A 106 -6.44 17.24 -2.13
CA LEU A 106 -5.03 17.52 -1.87
C LEU A 106 -4.50 18.73 -2.66
N SER A 107 -5.36 19.49 -3.35
CA SER A 107 -5.01 20.53 -4.35
C SER A 107 -4.20 20.00 -5.54
N ALA A 108 -3.95 20.82 -6.56
CA ALA A 108 -3.38 20.36 -7.83
C ALA A 108 -1.89 19.94 -7.77
N ASP A 109 -1.09 20.50 -6.85
CA ASP A 109 0.32 20.16 -6.71
C ASP A 109 0.51 19.19 -5.53
N GLN A 110 0.82 17.93 -5.82
CA GLN A 110 1.21 16.92 -4.83
C GLN A 110 2.70 16.58 -4.87
N SER A 111 3.52 17.37 -5.57
CA SER A 111 4.96 17.12 -5.70
C SER A 111 5.76 17.50 -4.44
N ARG A 112 5.14 18.21 -3.49
CA ARG A 112 5.80 18.74 -2.29
C ARG A 112 4.99 18.48 -1.04
N GLU A 113 5.69 18.23 0.08
CA GLU A 113 5.02 18.12 1.38
C GLU A 113 4.31 19.45 1.72
N PRO A 114 3.04 19.42 2.17
CA PRO A 114 2.36 20.62 2.65
C PRO A 114 2.99 21.12 3.98
N PRO A 115 2.85 22.41 4.33
CA PRO A 115 3.37 22.94 5.60
C PRO A 115 2.61 22.36 6.80
N LYS A 116 3.24 22.31 7.98
CA LYS A 116 2.63 21.77 9.23
C LYS A 116 1.35 22.49 9.67
N THR A 117 1.15 23.73 9.23
CA THR A 117 -0.04 24.54 9.46
C THR A 117 -1.22 24.12 8.60
N ASP A 118 -0.99 23.27 7.59
CA ASP A 118 -2.00 22.72 6.71
C ASP A 118 -2.48 21.36 7.22
N PRO A 119 -3.79 21.12 7.38
CA PRO A 119 -4.31 19.85 7.87
C PRO A 119 -3.93 18.65 6.97
N ARG A 120 -3.70 18.88 5.67
CA ARG A 120 -3.28 17.85 4.71
C ARG A 120 -1.92 17.26 5.07
N TYR A 121 -1.09 17.95 5.85
CA TYR A 121 0.16 17.43 6.40
C TYR A 121 -0.02 16.14 7.21
N TYR A 122 -1.18 15.96 7.82
CA TYR A 122 -1.49 14.81 8.66
C TYR A 122 -2.08 13.63 7.86
N PHE A 123 -2.41 13.82 6.59
CA PHE A 123 -2.81 12.74 5.69
C PHE A 123 -1.57 11.94 5.27
N ARG A 124 -1.34 10.78 5.93
CA ARG A 124 -0.11 9.98 5.75
C ARG A 124 0.18 9.55 4.31
N PRO A 125 -0.81 9.17 3.48
CA PRO A 125 -0.54 8.79 2.09
C PRO A 125 0.12 9.90 1.29
N TYR A 126 -0.26 11.17 1.49
CA TYR A 126 0.34 12.30 0.78
C TYR A 126 1.84 12.37 1.06
N LYS A 127 2.20 12.48 2.34
CA LYS A 127 3.59 12.61 2.74
C LYS A 127 4.42 11.36 2.40
N THR A 128 3.86 10.18 2.66
CA THR A 128 4.61 8.93 2.59
C THR A 128 4.68 8.39 1.17
N VAL A 129 3.50 8.12 0.58
CA VAL A 129 3.37 7.44 -0.70
C VAL A 129 3.68 8.41 -1.84
N LEU A 130 3.02 9.57 -1.88
CA LEU A 130 3.16 10.51 -3.00
C LEU A 130 4.50 11.25 -3.01
N VAL A 131 4.99 11.71 -1.86
CA VAL A 131 6.18 12.57 -1.84
C VAL A 131 7.46 11.80 -1.51
N ARG A 132 7.53 11.15 -0.34
CA ARG A 132 8.80 10.61 0.19
C ARG A 132 9.31 9.40 -0.56
N THR A 133 8.44 8.45 -0.92
CA THR A 133 8.93 7.18 -1.47
C THR A 133 9.55 7.32 -2.85
N VAL A 134 9.10 8.32 -3.62
CA VAL A 134 9.57 8.63 -4.98
C VAL A 134 10.61 9.76 -5.05
N ALA A 135 11.00 10.35 -3.90
CA ALA A 135 11.99 11.43 -3.88
C ALA A 135 13.38 11.02 -4.43
N GLY A 136 13.69 9.71 -4.43
CA GLY A 136 14.94 9.15 -4.95
C GLY A 136 14.86 8.61 -6.38
N GLY A 137 13.72 8.80 -7.06
CA GLY A 137 13.37 8.25 -8.36
C GLY A 137 11.90 7.82 -8.43
N GLY A 138 11.38 7.56 -9.63
CA GLY A 138 9.99 7.13 -9.83
C GLY A 138 8.98 8.29 -9.81
N GLU A 139 7.70 7.92 -9.85
CA GLU A 139 6.59 8.86 -10.02
C GLU A 139 5.40 8.47 -9.14
N SER A 140 4.57 9.46 -8.79
CA SER A 140 3.38 9.24 -7.96
C SER A 140 2.15 9.93 -8.52
N PHE A 141 0.99 9.30 -8.36
CA PHE A 141 -0.30 9.82 -8.82
C PHE A 141 -1.32 9.87 -7.68
N TYR A 142 -2.06 10.96 -7.59
CA TYR A 142 -3.23 11.04 -6.72
C TYR A 142 -4.51 10.92 -7.54
N ILE A 143 -5.29 9.87 -7.29
CA ILE A 143 -6.58 9.65 -7.93
C ILE A 143 -7.65 10.00 -6.90
N GLN A 144 -8.17 11.22 -6.99
CA GLN A 144 -9.24 11.68 -6.12
C GLN A 144 -10.58 11.12 -6.61
N GLY A 145 -11.28 10.37 -5.76
CA GLY A 145 -12.62 9.91 -6.07
C GLY A 145 -13.06 8.66 -5.32
N GLU A 146 -14.33 8.33 -5.49
CA GLU A 146 -14.93 7.16 -4.88
C GLU A 146 -14.37 5.86 -5.47
N HIS A 147 -13.96 4.91 -4.62
CA HIS A 147 -13.38 3.63 -5.09
C HIS A 147 -14.31 2.83 -6.00
N ARG A 148 -15.63 2.96 -5.81
CA ARG A 148 -16.62 2.32 -6.70
C ARG A 148 -16.55 2.81 -8.14
N LEU A 149 -15.95 3.98 -8.37
CA LEU A 149 -15.72 4.54 -9.70
C LEU A 149 -14.26 4.33 -10.12
N THR A 150 -13.30 4.63 -9.23
CA THR A 150 -11.89 4.71 -9.58
C THR A 150 -11.21 3.35 -9.73
N VAL A 151 -11.59 2.35 -8.93
CA VAL A 151 -11.00 1.00 -9.02
C VAL A 151 -11.48 0.25 -10.28
N PRO A 152 -12.80 0.22 -10.61
CA PRO A 152 -13.25 -0.37 -11.88
C PRO A 152 -12.70 0.37 -13.10
N ALA A 153 -12.64 1.71 -13.08
CA ALA A 153 -12.09 2.47 -14.19
C ALA A 153 -10.60 2.13 -14.46
N LEU A 154 -9.80 1.94 -13.41
CA LEU A 154 -8.42 1.47 -13.55
C LEU A 154 -8.38 0.07 -14.18
N TYR A 155 -9.23 -0.85 -13.72
CA TYR A 155 -9.31 -2.19 -14.30
C TYR A 155 -9.70 -2.15 -15.79
N ASP A 156 -10.72 -1.37 -16.15
CA ASP A 156 -11.17 -1.25 -17.53
C ASP A 156 -10.07 -0.66 -18.43
N ALA A 157 -9.30 0.32 -17.95
CA ALA A 157 -8.17 0.88 -18.67
C ALA A 157 -7.05 -0.16 -18.89
N ILE A 158 -6.69 -0.94 -17.87
CA ILE A 158 -5.70 -2.02 -17.97
C ILE A 158 -6.16 -3.07 -18.99
N MET A 159 -7.43 -3.50 -18.90
CA MET A 159 -7.99 -4.49 -19.81
C MET A 159 -8.13 -4.00 -21.25
N ALA A 160 -8.24 -2.68 -21.46
CA ALA A 160 -8.27 -2.08 -22.79
C ALA A 160 -6.88 -2.11 -23.45
N GLU A 161 -5.83 -1.79 -22.69
CA GLU A 161 -4.44 -1.86 -23.17
C GLU A 161 -3.99 -3.31 -23.43
N ASP A 162 -4.34 -4.27 -22.57
CA ASP A 162 -3.99 -5.69 -22.78
C ASP A 162 -4.64 -6.31 -24.05
N ARG A 163 -5.66 -5.64 -24.61
CA ARG A 163 -6.36 -6.07 -25.83
C ARG A 163 -5.87 -5.35 -27.09
N GLY A 164 -5.06 -4.30 -26.96
CA GLY A 164 -4.49 -3.52 -28.06
C GLY A 164 -3.13 -4.05 -28.52
#